data_AF-A0A2V3UM54-F1
#
_entry.id   AF-A0A2V3UM54-F1
#
_cell.length_a   1.000
_cell.length_b   1.000
_cell.length_c   1.000
_cell.angle_alpha   90.00
_cell.angle_beta   90.00
_cell.angle_gamma   90.00
#
_symmetry.space_group_name_H-M   'P 1'
#
loop_
_entity.id
_entity.type
_entity.pdbx_description
1 polymer ?
#
loop_
_entity_poly.entity_id
_entity_poly.type
_entity_poly.pdbx_seq_one_letter_code
_entity_poly.pdbx_strand_id
1 'polypeptide(L)'
;MTMSQLAAPVLFAACLLAPACASAQDGAPKMLLHGNYCGPGNNAPLAPVDALDAACARHDACTPDGGLPSKACNLRLQADAERVAQDPRQPSDLRGLAGLVASGAAMMPSGPAPRMAAPVSVRPVEAAPVAPDADLVDEDAIEDGEAGPG
;
A
#
# COMPACT_ATOMS: atom_id res chain seq x y z
N MET A 1 -16.94 -57.33 -51.77
CA MET A 1 -16.38 -55.96 -51.85
C MET A 1 -17.21 -55.05 -50.98
N THR A 2 -16.72 -54.72 -49.78
CA THR A 2 -17.10 -53.51 -49.04
C THR A 2 -15.93 -53.12 -48.15
N MET A 3 -15.08 -52.23 -48.68
CA MET A 3 -14.31 -51.29 -47.87
C MET A 3 -15.31 -50.30 -47.30
N SER A 4 -15.33 -50.10 -45.98
CA SER A 4 -15.93 -48.91 -45.39
C SER A 4 -14.89 -48.22 -44.52
N GLN A 5 -14.64 -46.96 -44.87
CA GLN A 5 -13.52 -46.15 -44.42
C GLN A 5 -13.75 -45.54 -43.04
N LEU A 6 -12.62 -45.11 -42.46
CA LEU A 6 -12.43 -44.30 -41.28
C LEU A 6 -13.41 -43.12 -41.14
N ALA A 7 -13.90 -42.91 -39.92
CA ALA A 7 -14.28 -41.60 -39.40
C ALA A 7 -14.17 -41.59 -37.87
N ALA A 8 -12.94 -41.58 -37.36
CA ALA A 8 -12.67 -41.15 -35.99
C ALA A 8 -11.85 -39.86 -36.07
N PRO A 9 -12.52 -38.71 -35.99
CA PRO A 9 -12.03 -37.68 -35.10
C PRO A 9 -13.20 -36.99 -34.39
N VAL A 10 -12.86 -36.05 -33.51
CA VAL A 10 -13.78 -35.17 -32.78
C VAL A 10 -14.24 -35.74 -31.45
N LEU A 11 -13.41 -35.56 -30.42
CA LEU A 11 -13.77 -34.85 -29.18
C LEU A 11 -12.56 -34.80 -28.23
N PHE A 12 -11.46 -34.19 -28.70
CA PHE A 12 -10.41 -33.67 -27.83
C PHE A 12 -10.38 -32.14 -27.99
N ALA A 13 -11.45 -31.47 -27.57
CA ALA A 13 -11.51 -30.00 -27.62
C ALA A 13 -12.54 -29.46 -26.62
N ALA A 14 -12.28 -29.61 -25.32
CA ALA A 14 -13.01 -28.86 -24.30
C ALA A 14 -12.17 -28.77 -23.02
N CYS A 15 -11.28 -27.78 -22.93
CA CYS A 15 -10.74 -27.25 -21.67
C CYS A 15 -9.81 -26.02 -21.89
N LEU A 16 -10.25 -25.01 -22.66
CA LEU A 16 -9.47 -23.76 -22.84
C LEU A 16 -10.30 -22.49 -22.59
N LEU A 17 -11.21 -22.52 -21.61
CA LEU A 17 -11.90 -21.32 -21.12
C LEU A 17 -11.84 -21.24 -19.57
N ALA A 18 -10.71 -21.59 -18.98
CA ALA A 18 -10.44 -21.19 -17.60
C ALA A 18 -9.88 -19.76 -17.61
N PRO A 19 -10.49 -18.79 -16.90
CA PRO A 19 -9.82 -17.55 -16.56
C PRO A 19 -8.58 -17.95 -15.76
N ALA A 20 -7.39 -17.53 -16.22
CA ALA A 20 -6.21 -17.59 -15.37
C ALA A 20 -6.42 -16.59 -14.24
N CYS A 21 -7.06 -17.04 -13.16
CA CYS A 21 -6.97 -16.37 -11.88
C CYS A 21 -5.48 -16.41 -11.53
N ALA A 22 -4.79 -15.28 -11.71
CA ALA A 22 -3.45 -15.12 -11.21
C ALA A 22 -3.54 -15.25 -9.69
N SER A 23 -3.23 -16.43 -9.17
CA SER A 23 -3.09 -16.64 -7.75
C SER A 23 -2.01 -15.66 -7.28
N ALA A 24 -2.39 -14.71 -6.42
CA ALA A 24 -1.42 -14.07 -5.53
C ALA A 24 -0.62 -15.21 -4.90
N GLN A 25 0.70 -15.19 -5.08
CA GLN A 25 1.57 -16.29 -4.70
C GLN A 25 1.76 -16.31 -3.18
N ASP A 26 0.70 -16.62 -2.44
CA ASP A 26 0.80 -17.02 -1.03
C ASP A 26 1.47 -18.40 -1.00
N GLY A 27 2.81 -18.42 -1.01
CA GLY A 27 3.59 -19.65 -0.90
C GLY A 27 4.94 -19.69 -1.61
N ALA A 28 5.37 -18.62 -2.30
CA ALA A 28 6.75 -18.57 -2.80
C ALA A 28 7.74 -18.59 -1.62
N PRO A 29 8.86 -19.34 -1.71
CA PRO A 29 9.85 -19.37 -0.64
C PRO A 29 10.46 -17.98 -0.44
N LYS A 30 10.45 -17.51 0.81
CA LYS A 30 11.07 -16.25 1.20
C LYS A 30 12.58 -16.39 1.14
N MET A 31 13.26 -15.43 0.51
CA MET A 31 14.72 -15.38 0.42
C MET A 31 15.20 -14.05 1.01
N LEU A 32 15.19 -13.99 2.34
CA LEU A 32 15.59 -12.77 3.04
C LEU A 32 17.11 -12.72 3.17
N LEU A 33 17.67 -11.64 2.64
CA LEU A 33 19.07 -11.26 2.82
C LEU A 33 19.28 -10.67 4.22
N HIS A 34 18.27 -9.97 4.76
CA HIS A 34 18.35 -9.30 6.04
C HIS A 34 16.97 -9.13 6.68
N GLY A 35 16.92 -9.23 8.01
CA GLY A 35 15.73 -8.90 8.79
C GLY A 35 14.47 -9.65 8.36
N ASN A 36 13.36 -8.93 8.33
CA ASN A 36 12.04 -9.45 8.00
C ASN A 36 11.57 -9.11 6.58
N TYR A 37 12.22 -8.15 5.91
CA TYR A 37 11.69 -7.55 4.66
C TYR A 37 12.71 -7.41 3.53
N CYS A 38 14.03 -7.53 3.77
CA CYS A 38 15.00 -7.34 2.70
C CYS A 38 15.16 -8.62 1.86
N GLY A 39 14.34 -8.80 0.82
CA GLY A 39 14.48 -9.87 -0.17
C GLY A 39 13.16 -10.21 -0.88
N PRO A 40 13.13 -11.21 -1.76
CA PRO A 40 11.88 -11.75 -2.31
C PRO A 40 11.01 -12.38 -1.21
N GLY A 41 9.77 -11.88 -1.08
CA GLY A 41 8.86 -12.20 0.02
C GLY A 41 9.24 -11.51 1.33
N ASN A 42 8.40 -11.62 2.36
CA ASN A 42 8.67 -11.01 3.67
C ASN A 42 7.97 -11.71 4.82
N ASN A 43 8.32 -11.34 6.06
CA ASN A 43 7.73 -11.84 7.29
C ASN A 43 6.66 -10.90 7.87
N ALA A 44 5.96 -10.14 7.03
CA ALA A 44 4.81 -9.37 7.51
C ALA A 44 3.84 -10.28 8.30
N PRO A 45 3.28 -9.80 9.43
CA PRO A 45 3.31 -8.42 9.94
C PRO A 45 4.40 -8.14 11.00
N LEU A 46 5.49 -8.91 11.07
CA LEU A 46 6.55 -8.68 12.07
C LEU A 46 7.15 -7.27 11.95
N ALA A 47 7.52 -6.66 13.07
CA ALA A 47 8.17 -5.35 13.05
C ALA A 47 9.55 -5.44 12.35
N PRO A 48 9.97 -4.39 11.62
CA PRO A 48 11.34 -4.31 11.12
C PRO A 48 12.35 -4.33 12.26
N VAL A 49 13.47 -5.02 12.07
CA VAL A 49 14.48 -5.20 13.14
C VAL A 49 15.48 -4.05 13.25
N ASP A 50 15.66 -3.27 12.18
CA ASP A 50 16.50 -2.08 12.16
C ASP A 50 16.09 -1.08 11.05
N ALA A 51 16.90 -0.05 10.84
CA ALA A 51 16.64 1.00 9.85
C ALA A 51 16.70 0.53 8.39
N LEU A 52 17.56 -0.46 8.07
CA LEU A 52 17.63 -1.03 6.73
C LEU A 52 16.40 -1.88 6.45
N ASP A 53 16.06 -2.75 7.41
CA ASP A 53 14.87 -3.59 7.33
C ASP A 53 13.59 -2.74 7.24
N ALA A 54 13.53 -1.61 7.94
CA ALA A 54 12.42 -0.66 7.84
C ALA A 54 12.34 0.00 6.44
N ALA A 55 13.45 0.20 5.75
CA ALA A 55 13.45 0.69 4.37
C ALA A 55 12.89 -0.37 3.42
N CYS A 56 13.30 -1.63 3.59
CA CYS A 56 12.77 -2.76 2.84
C CYS A 56 11.25 -2.94 3.07
N ALA A 57 10.79 -2.85 4.32
CA ALA A 57 9.37 -2.94 4.64
C ALA A 57 8.51 -1.88 3.94
N ARG A 58 9.02 -0.64 3.81
CA ARG A 58 8.35 0.43 3.05
C ARG A 58 8.34 0.16 1.55
N HIS A 59 9.37 -0.49 1.02
CA HIS A 59 9.44 -0.88 -0.40
C HIS A 59 8.42 -1.97 -0.71
N ASP A 60 8.32 -2.99 0.14
CA ASP A 60 7.31 -4.05 0.00
C ASP A 60 5.89 -3.50 0.05
N ALA A 61 5.61 -2.60 1.00
CA ALA A 61 4.32 -1.92 1.08
C ALA A 61 4.00 -1.02 -0.14
N CYS A 62 5.02 -0.63 -0.92
CA CYS A 62 4.86 0.09 -2.17
C CYS A 62 4.34 -0.81 -3.31
N THR A 63 4.33 -2.13 -3.10
CA THR A 63 3.96 -3.16 -4.08
C THR A 63 2.98 -4.18 -3.47
N PRO A 64 1.79 -3.73 -3.01
CA PRO A 64 0.89 -4.56 -2.21
C PRO A 64 0.35 -5.79 -2.96
N ASP A 65 0.31 -5.74 -4.30
CA ASP A 65 -0.19 -6.83 -5.13
C ASP A 65 0.87 -7.93 -5.39
N GLY A 66 2.08 -7.80 -4.82
CA GLY A 66 3.19 -8.74 -5.04
C GLY A 66 3.78 -8.73 -6.45
N GLY A 67 3.37 -7.75 -7.28
CA GLY A 67 3.89 -7.55 -8.63
C GLY A 67 5.30 -6.93 -8.67
N LEU A 68 5.70 -6.40 -9.83
CA LEU A 68 6.94 -5.65 -9.92
C LEU A 68 6.77 -4.27 -9.25
N PRO A 69 7.73 -3.82 -8.42
CA PRO A 69 7.70 -2.48 -7.86
C PRO A 69 7.76 -1.43 -8.97
N SER A 70 7.19 -0.25 -8.71
CA SER A 70 7.39 0.88 -9.63
C SER A 70 8.83 1.39 -9.56
N LYS A 71 9.29 2.07 -10.62
CA LYS A 71 10.62 2.71 -10.62
C LYS A 71 10.77 3.70 -9.45
N ALA A 72 9.71 4.41 -9.08
CA ALA A 72 9.71 5.31 -7.94
C ALA A 72 9.90 4.58 -6.60
N CYS A 73 9.29 3.40 -6.44
CA CYS A 73 9.51 2.56 -5.26
C CYS A 73 10.98 2.12 -5.18
N ASN A 74 11.57 1.66 -6.29
CA ASN A 74 12.96 1.24 -6.35
C ASN A 74 13.94 2.37 -6.01
N LEU A 75 13.73 3.57 -6.57
CA LEU A 75 14.55 4.75 -6.27
C LEU A 75 14.43 5.19 -4.80
N ARG A 76 13.25 5.05 -4.19
CA ARG A 76 13.07 5.35 -2.76
C ARG A 76 13.84 4.35 -1.90
N LEU A 77 13.78 3.06 -2.21
CA LEU A 77 14.55 2.05 -1.49
C LEU A 77 16.05 2.32 -1.61
N GLN A 78 16.53 2.64 -2.82
CA GLN A 78 17.92 3.01 -3.06
C GLN A 78 18.35 4.16 -2.13
N ALA A 79 17.62 5.28 -2.16
CA ALA A 79 17.97 6.47 -1.38
C ALA A 79 17.94 6.21 0.15
N ASP A 80 16.96 5.44 0.62
CA ASP A 80 16.86 5.10 2.04
C ASP A 80 17.99 4.15 2.49
N ALA A 81 18.35 3.17 1.67
CA ALA A 81 19.47 2.26 1.93
C ALA A 81 20.83 2.98 1.86
N GLU A 82 21.02 3.90 0.90
CA GLU A 82 22.23 4.75 0.84
C GLU A 82 22.41 5.58 2.12
N ARG A 83 21.33 6.12 2.67
CA ARG A 83 21.38 6.86 3.94
C ARG A 83 21.86 5.97 5.09
N VAL A 84 21.41 4.70 5.16
CA VAL A 84 21.89 3.74 6.16
C VAL A 84 23.36 3.39 5.94
N ALA A 85 23.78 3.17 4.69
CA ALA A 85 25.17 2.87 4.35
C ALA A 85 26.15 4.00 4.74
N GLN A 86 25.68 5.24 4.66
CA GLN A 86 26.48 6.44 4.97
C GLN A 86 26.44 6.84 6.45
N ASP A 87 25.55 6.27 7.27
CA ASP A 87 25.42 6.62 8.69
C ASP A 87 26.57 5.98 9.52
N PRO A 88 27.49 6.78 10.09
CA PRO A 88 28.62 6.25 10.86
C PRO A 88 28.22 5.63 12.20
N ARG A 89 26.98 5.84 12.65
CA ARG A 89 26.45 5.22 13.89
C ARG A 89 26.02 3.77 13.67
N GLN A 90 25.90 3.33 12.42
CA GLN A 90 25.49 1.97 12.09
C GLN A 90 26.68 1.01 12.08
N PRO A 91 26.50 -0.27 12.45
CA PRO A 91 27.54 -1.29 12.36
C PRO A 91 28.11 -1.39 10.94
N SER A 92 29.41 -1.64 10.80
CA SER A 92 30.10 -1.74 9.50
C SER A 92 29.42 -2.72 8.55
N ASP A 93 28.99 -3.87 9.07
CA ASP A 93 28.40 -4.94 8.27
C ASP A 93 27.01 -4.53 7.77
N LEU A 94 26.22 -3.86 8.62
CA LEU A 94 24.92 -3.31 8.24
C LEU A 94 25.07 -2.23 7.17
N ARG A 95 26.10 -1.39 7.28
CA ARG A 95 26.41 -0.36 6.26
C ARG A 95 26.80 -0.99 4.92
N GLY A 96 27.62 -2.04 4.94
CA GLY A 96 27.98 -2.80 3.73
C GLY A 96 26.77 -3.45 3.08
N LEU A 97 25.91 -4.07 3.90
CA LEU A 97 24.66 -4.68 3.45
C LEU A 97 23.69 -3.65 2.86
N ALA A 98 23.57 -2.48 3.48
CA ALA A 98 22.77 -1.38 2.98
C ALA A 98 23.29 -0.88 1.61
N GLY A 99 24.61 -0.85 1.41
CA GLY A 99 25.22 -0.54 0.10
C GLY A 99 24.86 -1.57 -1.00
N LEU A 100 24.83 -2.86 -0.64
CA LEU A 100 24.37 -3.92 -1.54
C LEU A 100 22.88 -3.75 -1.89
N VAL A 101 22.03 -3.51 -0.89
CA VAL A 101 20.59 -3.27 -1.09
C VAL A 101 20.35 -2.04 -1.97
N ALA A 102 21.09 -0.94 -1.73
CA ALA A 102 21.01 0.27 -2.55
C ALA A 102 21.35 0.00 -4.02
N SER A 103 22.47 -0.69 -4.25
CA SER A 103 22.94 -1.04 -5.60
C SER A 103 21.96 -1.98 -6.31
N GLY A 104 21.45 -2.97 -5.57
CA GLY A 104 20.41 -3.88 -6.07
C GLY A 104 19.15 -3.12 -6.46
N ALA A 105 18.69 -2.19 -5.61
CA ALA A 105 17.51 -1.39 -5.87
C ALA A 105 17.61 -0.51 -7.11
N ALA A 106 18.80 0.02 -7.41
CA ALA A 106 19.04 0.78 -8.63
C ALA A 106 18.89 -0.06 -9.91
N MET A 107 19.10 -1.37 -9.82
CA MET A 107 19.09 -2.30 -10.96
C MET A 107 17.83 -3.18 -11.04
N MET A 108 16.92 -3.05 -10.07
CA MET A 108 15.70 -3.87 -10.02
C MET A 108 14.78 -3.56 -11.21
N PRO A 109 14.20 -4.60 -11.86
CA PRO A 109 13.13 -4.42 -12.82
C PRO A 109 11.97 -3.63 -12.22
N SER A 110 11.29 -2.83 -13.05
CA SER A 110 10.14 -2.05 -12.61
C SER A 110 8.92 -2.28 -13.49
N GLY A 111 7.75 -2.39 -12.86
CA GLY A 111 6.45 -2.38 -13.53
C GLY A 111 5.93 -0.96 -13.78
N PRO A 112 4.85 -0.81 -14.55
CA PRO A 112 4.11 0.46 -14.60
C PRO A 112 3.65 0.84 -13.19
N ALA A 113 3.81 2.10 -12.82
CA ALA A 113 3.32 2.57 -11.53
C ALA A 113 1.80 2.38 -11.44
N PRO A 114 1.26 1.97 -10.28
CA PRO A 114 -0.18 2.00 -10.07
C PRO A 114 -0.66 3.43 -10.32
N ARG A 115 -1.65 3.59 -11.19
CA ARG A 115 -2.24 4.90 -11.46
C ARG A 115 -2.90 5.35 -10.16
N MET A 116 -2.33 6.36 -9.49
CA MET A 116 -3.04 7.05 -8.42
C MET A 116 -4.37 7.52 -9.00
N ALA A 117 -5.47 7.06 -8.40
CA ALA A 117 -6.79 7.56 -8.74
C ALA A 117 -6.78 9.09 -8.61
N ALA A 118 -7.35 9.79 -9.58
CA ALA A 118 -7.49 11.24 -9.51
C ALA A 118 -8.18 11.61 -8.19
N PRO A 119 -7.76 12.70 -7.51
CA PRO A 119 -8.43 13.13 -6.30
C PRO A 119 -9.92 13.32 -6.60
N VAL A 120 -10.78 12.70 -5.79
CA VAL A 120 -12.22 12.92 -5.87
C VAL A 120 -12.45 14.41 -5.64
N SER A 121 -12.95 15.10 -6.67
CA SER A 121 -13.34 16.50 -6.57
C SER A 121 -14.54 16.57 -5.63
N VAL A 122 -14.31 17.01 -4.39
CA VAL A 122 -15.38 17.31 -3.45
C VAL A 122 -16.01 18.62 -3.91
N ARG A 123 -17.25 18.58 -4.39
CA ARG A 123 -17.99 19.81 -4.69
C ARG A 123 -18.20 20.57 -3.37
N PRO A 124 -17.94 21.88 -3.33
CA PRO A 124 -18.34 22.70 -2.19
C PRO A 124 -19.85 22.55 -1.96
N VAL A 125 -20.25 22.22 -0.74
CA VAL A 125 -21.65 22.34 -0.34
C VAL A 125 -21.94 23.84 -0.28
N GLU A 126 -22.78 24.33 -1.19
CA GLU A 126 -23.34 25.68 -1.08
C GLU A 126 -24.07 25.77 0.26
N ALA A 127 -23.61 26.68 1.13
CA ALA A 127 -24.28 26.98 2.38
C ALA A 127 -25.68 27.51 2.06
N ALA A 128 -26.71 26.79 2.52
CA ALA A 128 -28.07 27.29 2.49
C ALA A 128 -28.14 28.63 3.23
N PRO A 129 -28.93 29.61 2.74
CA PRO A 129 -29.06 30.91 3.39
C PRO A 129 -29.65 30.73 4.80
N VAL A 130 -28.93 31.22 5.79
CA VAL A 130 -29.42 31.38 7.16
C VAL A 130 -30.52 32.44 7.12
N ALA A 131 -31.76 32.05 7.44
CA ALA A 131 -32.84 32.99 7.66
C ALA A 131 -32.54 33.80 8.94
N PRO A 132 -32.77 35.12 8.95
CA PRO A 132 -32.54 35.91 10.15
C PRO A 132 -33.59 35.58 11.22
N ASP A 133 -33.10 35.35 12.45
CA ASP A 133 -33.91 35.23 13.65
C ASP A 133 -34.67 36.55 13.90
N ALA A 134 -35.98 36.52 13.71
CA ALA A 134 -36.89 37.55 14.18
C ALA A 134 -37.42 37.11 15.55
N ASP A 135 -36.93 37.77 16.58
CA ASP A 135 -37.74 38.50 17.57
C ASP A 135 -37.15 38.38 18.99
N LEU A 136 -36.49 39.48 19.35
CA LEU A 136 -36.32 39.96 20.71
C LEU A 136 -37.71 40.20 21.31
N VAL A 137 -38.02 39.57 22.44
CA VAL A 137 -38.90 40.18 23.43
C VAL A 137 -38.10 40.28 24.72
N ASP A 138 -37.72 41.52 24.99
CA ASP A 138 -37.16 42.04 26.21
C ASP A 138 -38.33 42.21 27.19
N GLU A 139 -38.34 41.45 28.28
CA GLU A 139 -39.36 41.57 29.33
C GLU A 139 -38.68 41.57 30.70
N ASP A 140 -37.76 42.52 30.88
CA ASP A 140 -37.30 42.98 32.19
C ASP A 140 -38.23 44.12 32.67
N ALA A 141 -39.13 43.83 33.60
CA ALA A 141 -39.58 44.82 34.60
C ALA A 141 -40.23 44.19 35.85
N ILE A 142 -39.42 44.04 36.90
CA ILE A 142 -39.63 44.47 38.30
C ILE A 142 -40.91 43.99 39.02
N GLU A 143 -40.74 43.21 40.10
CA GLU A 143 -41.26 43.60 41.43
C GLU A 143 -40.48 42.94 42.59
N ASP A 144 -40.23 43.76 43.61
CA ASP A 144 -39.31 43.59 44.73
C ASP A 144 -39.83 42.69 45.88
N GLY A 145 -38.89 41.95 46.49
CA GLY A 145 -38.73 41.82 47.95
C GLY A 145 -39.76 41.05 48.81
N GLU A 146 -39.30 40.01 49.51
CA GLU A 146 -39.35 39.91 50.98
C GLU A 146 -38.78 38.57 51.52
N ALA A 147 -38.26 38.64 52.75
CA ALA A 147 -37.36 37.70 53.40
C ALA A 147 -38.01 36.49 54.12
N GLY A 148 -37.19 35.49 54.47
CA GLY A 148 -37.42 34.63 55.65
C GLY A 148 -36.82 33.22 55.59
N PRO A 149 -35.96 32.79 56.53
CA PRO A 149 -35.46 31.41 56.62
C PRO A 149 -36.31 30.56 57.59
N GLY A 150 -36.39 29.26 57.31
CA GLY A 150 -36.95 28.22 58.19
C GLY A 150 -36.25 26.89 57.95
#